data_AF-A0A1I5EZM8-F1
#
_entry.id   AF-A0A1I5EZM8-F1
#
_cell.length_a   1.000
_cell.length_b   1.000
_cell.length_c   1.000
_cell.angle_alpha   90.00
_cell.angle_beta   90.00
_cell.angle_gamma   90.00
#
_symmetry.space_group_name_H-M   'P 1'
#
loop_
_entity.id
_entity.type
_entity.pdbx_description
1 polymer ?
#
loop_
_entity_poly.entity_id
_entity_poly.type
_entity_poly.pdbx_seq_one_letter_code
_entity_poly.pdbx_strand_id
1 'polypeptide(L)'
;MDLAERLDGIRVRVHAPGTEIEAELRRRTDITVSFGESVYEFIDESALENALASIARLLWAGWQRQYRAAIDETDLNIDADDLRDSNFFADRAQVEAIGKSSDERITISAIGMENFSVHVKPGTMRDVPEEQFAAGASEAAAKLIQDFQSQVDELKKRYYE
;
A
#
# COMPACT_ATOMS: atom_id res chain seq x y z
N MET A 1 -23.46 -11.45 6.88
CA MET A 1 -22.13 -11.16 6.35
C MET A 1 -21.58 -10.06 7.21
N ASP A 2 -20.55 -10.38 7.99
CA ASP A 2 -19.93 -9.42 8.92
C ASP A 2 -19.09 -8.40 8.13
N LEU A 3 -18.90 -7.19 8.67
CA LEU A 3 -18.03 -6.16 8.07
C LEU A 3 -16.61 -6.72 7.89
N ALA A 4 -16.12 -7.53 8.84
CA ALA A 4 -14.84 -8.21 8.73
C ALA A 4 -14.74 -9.11 7.48
N GLU A 5 -15.75 -9.94 7.23
CA GLU A 5 -15.81 -10.82 6.04
C GLU A 5 -15.84 -10.02 4.73
N ARG A 6 -16.54 -8.88 4.71
CA ARG A 6 -16.60 -7.99 3.53
C ARG A 6 -15.25 -7.33 3.26
N LEU A 7 -14.57 -6.87 4.32
CA LEU A 7 -13.25 -6.25 4.21
C LEU A 7 -12.19 -7.25 3.75
N ASP A 8 -12.30 -8.52 4.15
CA ASP A 8 -11.42 -9.60 3.68
C ASP A 8 -11.67 -9.95 2.20
N GLY A 9 -12.90 -9.72 1.72
CA GLY A 9 -13.29 -9.87 0.32
C GLY A 9 -12.83 -8.75 -0.61
N ILE A 10 -12.28 -7.64 -0.08
CA ILE A 10 -11.79 -6.52 -0.90
C ILE A 10 -10.65 -7.00 -1.78
N ARG A 11 -10.81 -6.75 -3.08
CA ARG A 11 -9.84 -7.09 -4.12
C ARG A 11 -9.67 -5.89 -5.04
N VAL A 12 -8.44 -5.39 -5.12
CA VAL A 12 -8.11 -4.22 -5.93
C VAL A 12 -7.00 -4.61 -6.89
N ARG A 13 -7.26 -4.53 -8.19
CA ARG A 13 -6.25 -4.72 -9.23
C ARG A 13 -6.02 -3.40 -9.94
N VAL A 14 -4.75 -3.06 -10.17
CA VAL A 14 -4.34 -1.82 -10.83
C VAL A 14 -3.22 -2.10 -11.81
N HIS A 15 -3.07 -1.20 -12.78
CA HIS A 15 -2.00 -1.20 -13.76
C HIS A 15 -1.28 0.15 -13.66
N ALA A 16 0.05 0.16 -13.72
CA ALA A 16 0.82 1.38 -13.79
C ALA A 16 0.56 2.09 -15.14
N PRO A 17 0.24 3.40 -15.16
CA PRO A 17 0.06 4.13 -16.40
C PRO A 17 1.32 4.09 -17.27
N GLY A 18 1.16 3.71 -18.55
CA GLY A 18 2.27 3.74 -19.52
C GLY A 18 3.26 2.58 -19.43
N THR A 19 3.00 1.58 -18.57
CA THR A 19 3.84 0.38 -18.45
C THR A 19 2.94 -0.85 -18.29
N GLU A 20 3.38 -2.02 -18.75
CA GLU A 20 2.69 -3.28 -18.45
C GLU A 20 3.14 -3.81 -17.09
N ILE A 21 2.97 -3.03 -16.02
CA ILE A 21 3.20 -3.48 -14.64
C ILE A 21 1.85 -3.49 -13.95
N GLU A 22 1.54 -4.60 -13.30
CA GLU A 22 0.29 -4.78 -12.59
C GLU A 22 0.54 -5.09 -11.13
N ALA A 23 -0.40 -4.70 -10.29
CA ALA A 23 -0.42 -5.17 -8.93
C ALA A 23 -1.84 -5.43 -8.47
N GLU A 24 -1.92 -6.28 -7.46
CA GLU A 24 -3.18 -6.69 -6.88
C GLU A 24 -3.07 -6.76 -5.37
N LEU A 25 -4.04 -6.16 -4.70
CA LEU A 25 -4.27 -6.26 -3.26
C LEU A 25 -5.44 -7.20 -3.00
N ARG A 26 -5.23 -8.18 -2.12
CA ARG A 26 -6.23 -9.12 -1.60
C ARG A 26 -6.10 -9.22 -0.08
N ARG A 27 -7.14 -9.71 0.60
CA ARG A 27 -7.09 -10.04 2.04
C ARG A 27 -6.45 -8.94 2.90
N ARG A 28 -6.73 -7.67 2.55
CA ARG A 28 -6.25 -6.44 3.23
C ARG A 28 -4.76 -6.13 3.18
N THR A 29 -3.87 -7.12 3.06
CA THR A 29 -2.40 -6.92 3.11
C THR A 29 -1.64 -7.74 2.07
N ASP A 30 -2.29 -8.68 1.39
CA ASP A 30 -1.66 -9.57 0.42
C ASP A 30 -1.52 -8.85 -0.92
N ILE A 31 -0.32 -8.36 -1.19
CA ILE A 31 0.01 -7.63 -2.42
C ILE A 31 0.83 -8.55 -3.33
N THR A 32 0.45 -8.63 -4.59
CA THR A 32 1.23 -9.29 -5.63
C THR A 32 1.55 -8.29 -6.74
N VAL A 33 2.78 -8.32 -7.26
CA VAL A 33 3.22 -7.52 -8.41
C VAL A 33 3.56 -8.47 -9.55
N SER A 34 3.21 -8.09 -10.78
CA SER A 34 3.55 -8.83 -11.99
C SER A 34 3.95 -7.90 -13.13
N PHE A 35 4.85 -8.36 -13.98
CA PHE A 35 5.32 -7.62 -15.14
C PHE A 35 4.78 -8.27 -16.43
N GLY A 36 4.51 -7.43 -17.41
CA GLY A 36 4.27 -7.81 -18.79
C GLY A 36 5.56 -8.27 -19.46
N GLU A 37 5.42 -8.79 -20.67
CA GLU A 37 6.53 -9.40 -21.40
C GLU A 37 7.69 -8.40 -21.57
N SER A 38 8.88 -8.83 -21.15
CA SER A 38 10.13 -8.05 -21.24
C SER A 38 10.16 -6.70 -20.51
N VAL A 39 9.12 -6.31 -19.77
CA VAL A 39 9.09 -5.00 -19.08
C VAL A 39 10.23 -4.91 -18.08
N TYR A 40 10.42 -5.95 -17.27
CA TYR A 40 11.46 -5.99 -16.24
C TYR A 40 12.87 -5.87 -16.84
N GLU A 41 13.11 -6.46 -18.01
CA GLU A 41 14.44 -6.47 -18.64
C GLU A 41 14.84 -5.09 -19.20
N PHE A 42 13.87 -4.29 -19.64
CA PHE A 42 14.13 -3.04 -20.36
C PHE A 42 13.80 -1.77 -19.58
N ILE A 43 13.04 -1.86 -18.49
CA ILE A 43 12.72 -0.70 -17.65
C ILE A 43 13.95 -0.25 -16.85
N ASP A 44 14.19 1.06 -16.79
CA ASP A 44 15.21 1.59 -15.90
C ASP A 44 14.73 1.65 -14.44
N GLU A 45 15.67 1.61 -13.50
CA GLU A 45 15.36 1.58 -12.05
C GLU A 45 14.51 2.79 -11.62
N SER A 46 14.79 3.99 -12.14
CA SER A 46 14.04 5.19 -11.80
C SER A 46 12.61 5.16 -12.34
N ALA A 47 12.41 4.68 -13.58
CA ALA A 47 11.09 4.48 -14.16
C ALA A 47 10.29 3.43 -13.39
N LEU A 48 10.96 2.35 -12.96
CA LEU A 48 10.35 1.31 -12.14
C LEU A 48 9.93 1.84 -10.76
N GLU A 49 10.80 2.59 -10.07
CA GLU A 49 10.47 3.26 -8.81
C GLU A 49 9.21 4.13 -8.95
N ASN A 50 9.13 4.94 -10.01
CA ASN A 50 7.97 5.78 -10.30
C ASN A 50 6.69 4.97 -10.60
N ALA A 51 6.82 3.88 -11.36
CA ALA A 51 5.71 3.00 -11.69
C ALA A 51 5.16 2.31 -10.43
N LEU A 52 6.04 1.79 -9.57
CA LEU A 52 5.67 1.16 -8.30
C LEU A 52 5.05 2.15 -7.32
N ALA A 53 5.57 3.37 -7.21
CA ALA A 53 4.95 4.43 -6.40
C ALA A 53 3.54 4.79 -6.90
N SER A 54 3.36 4.86 -8.21
CA SER A 54 2.05 5.10 -8.84
C SER A 54 1.07 3.96 -8.57
N ILE A 55 1.53 2.71 -8.67
CA ILE A 55 0.75 1.51 -8.32
C ILE A 55 0.32 1.55 -6.86
N ALA A 56 1.23 1.85 -5.92
CA ALA A 56 0.92 1.91 -4.50
C ALA A 56 -0.20 2.92 -4.22
N ARG A 57 -0.11 4.11 -4.82
CA ARG A 57 -1.16 5.15 -4.73
C ARG A 57 -2.50 4.67 -5.29
N LEU A 58 -2.50 4.00 -6.44
CA LEU A 58 -3.71 3.49 -7.08
C LEU A 58 -4.35 2.36 -6.27
N LEU A 59 -3.56 1.44 -5.73
CA LEU A 59 -4.04 0.37 -4.85
C LEU A 59 -4.71 0.96 -3.62
N TRP A 60 -4.07 1.93 -2.96
CA TRP A 60 -4.62 2.58 -1.77
C TRP A 60 -5.94 3.31 -2.07
N ALA A 61 -5.97 4.12 -3.13
CA ALA A 61 -7.19 4.81 -3.54
C ALA A 61 -8.31 3.84 -3.93
N GLY A 62 -7.97 2.72 -4.59
CA GLY A 62 -8.91 1.64 -4.89
C GLY A 62 -9.46 0.98 -3.63
N TRP A 63 -8.60 0.69 -2.65
CA TRP A 63 -8.97 0.09 -1.39
C TRP A 63 -9.87 1.02 -0.56
N GLN A 64 -9.52 2.30 -0.44
CA GLN A 64 -10.32 3.30 0.28
C GLN A 64 -11.74 3.44 -0.29
N ARG A 65 -11.89 3.39 -1.62
CA ARG A 65 -13.21 3.43 -2.26
C ARG A 65 -14.06 2.22 -1.91
N GLN A 66 -13.48 1.01 -1.97
CA GLN A 66 -14.22 -0.21 -1.60
C GLN A 66 -14.52 -0.28 -0.09
N TYR A 67 -13.58 0.18 0.75
CA TYR A 67 -13.77 0.29 2.19
C TYR A 67 -14.93 1.21 2.54
N ARG A 68 -14.99 2.40 1.94
CA ARG A 68 -16.07 3.36 2.15
C ARG A 68 -17.42 2.82 1.70
N ALA A 69 -17.48 2.19 0.52
CA ALA A 69 -18.70 1.55 0.05
C ALA A 69 -19.19 0.44 1.00
N ALA A 70 -18.28 -0.35 1.59
CA ALA A 70 -18.64 -1.38 2.56
C ALA A 70 -19.20 -0.79 3.88
N ILE A 71 -18.70 0.35 4.33
CA ILE A 71 -19.19 1.05 5.52
C ILE A 71 -20.53 1.73 5.27
N ASP A 72 -20.67 2.45 4.15
CA ASP A 72 -21.91 3.19 3.83
C ASP A 72 -23.12 2.24 3.75
N GLU A 73 -22.91 0.97 3.38
CA GLU A 73 -23.96 -0.05 3.34
C GLU A 73 -24.29 -0.69 4.71
N THR A 74 -23.52 -0.42 5.77
CA THR A 74 -23.75 -1.03 7.10
C THR A 74 -24.59 -0.17 8.06
N ASP A 75 -25.08 1.00 7.63
CA ASP A 75 -25.89 1.92 8.45
C ASP A 75 -25.26 2.26 9.83
N LEU A 76 -23.94 2.04 9.95
CA LEU A 76 -23.14 2.44 11.10
C LEU A 76 -23.04 3.96 11.06
N ASN A 77 -23.97 4.62 11.75
CA ASN A 77 -23.90 6.05 11.99
C ASN A 77 -22.71 6.31 12.92
N ILE A 78 -21.54 6.56 12.34
CA ILE A 78 -20.37 7.07 13.06
C ILE A 78 -20.70 8.53 13.37
N ASP A 79 -21.45 8.77 14.45
CA ASP A 79 -21.55 10.09 15.05
C ASP A 79 -20.16 10.46 15.56
N ALA A 80 -19.43 11.19 14.72
CA ALA A 80 -18.10 11.68 15.02
C ALA A 80 -18.19 12.66 16.19
N ASP A 81 -17.43 12.44 17.26
CA ASP A 81 -17.20 13.46 18.28
C ASP A 81 -16.18 14.45 17.67
N ASP A 82 -16.73 15.46 16.99
CA ASP A 82 -16.17 16.13 15.79
C ASP A 82 -14.74 16.67 15.93
N LEU A 83 -14.28 17.00 17.15
CA LEU A 83 -12.93 17.54 17.39
C LEU A 83 -11.87 16.48 17.67
N ARG A 84 -12.23 15.41 18.39
CA ARG A 84 -11.28 14.34 18.76
C ARG A 84 -10.98 13.47 17.55
N ASP A 85 -12.00 13.20 16.75
CA ASP A 85 -11.87 12.47 15.49
C ASP A 85 -11.12 13.30 14.44
N SER A 86 -11.36 14.61 14.35
CA SER A 86 -10.63 15.50 13.43
C SER A 86 -9.12 15.51 13.71
N ASN A 87 -8.71 15.65 14.98
CA ASN A 87 -7.29 15.60 15.36
C ASN A 87 -6.67 14.22 15.10
N PHE A 88 -7.41 13.14 15.37
CA PHE A 88 -6.96 11.78 15.04
C PHE A 88 -6.73 11.60 13.53
N PHE A 89 -7.65 12.08 12.68
CA PHE A 89 -7.49 11.99 11.23
C PHE A 89 -6.36 12.87 10.71
N ALA A 90 -6.15 14.06 11.29
CA ALA A 90 -5.04 14.94 10.97
C ALA A 90 -3.69 14.29 11.30
N ASP A 91 -3.55 13.73 12.50
CA ASP A 91 -2.31 13.04 12.92
C ASP A 91 -2.08 11.76 12.11
N ARG A 92 -3.15 11.01 11.79
CA ARG A 92 -3.06 9.83 10.93
C ARG A 92 -2.54 10.17 9.53
N ALA A 93 -2.90 11.32 8.99
CA ALA A 93 -2.40 11.78 7.69
C ALA A 93 -0.90 12.14 7.70
N GLN A 94 -0.29 12.27 8.87
CA GLN A 94 1.15 12.53 9.04
C GLN A 94 1.96 11.28 9.39
N VAL A 95 1.32 10.11 9.55
CA VAL A 95 2.03 8.86 9.87
C VAL A 95 2.97 8.51 8.73
N GLU A 96 4.26 8.37 9.06
CA GLU A 96 5.30 7.95 8.13
C GLU A 96 5.53 6.44 8.28
N ALA A 97 5.12 5.68 7.28
CA ALA A 97 5.31 4.23 7.26
C ALA A 97 6.44 3.83 6.31
N ILE A 98 7.16 2.77 6.66
CA ILE A 98 8.27 2.23 5.86
C ILE A 98 8.19 0.71 5.81
N GLY A 99 8.34 0.15 4.60
CA GLY A 99 8.51 -1.28 4.37
C GLY A 99 9.76 -1.58 3.56
N LYS A 100 10.49 -2.63 3.94
CA LYS A 100 11.75 -3.02 3.29
C LYS A 100 11.74 -4.50 2.94
N SER A 101 12.21 -4.87 1.74
CA SER A 101 12.47 -6.26 1.41
C SER A 101 13.55 -6.85 2.33
N SER A 102 13.51 -8.16 2.55
CA SER A 102 14.45 -8.89 3.42
C SER A 102 15.91 -8.77 2.98
N ASP A 103 16.16 -8.59 1.68
CA ASP A 103 17.48 -8.36 1.10
C ASP A 103 17.90 -6.88 1.05
N GLU A 104 17.07 -5.99 1.61
CA GLU A 104 17.27 -4.54 1.68
C GLU A 104 17.43 -3.84 0.32
N ARG A 105 17.03 -4.51 -0.77
CA ARG A 105 17.12 -3.94 -2.12
C ARG A 105 15.94 -3.04 -2.48
N ILE A 106 14.79 -3.24 -1.85
CA ILE A 106 13.58 -2.48 -2.12
C ILE A 106 13.11 -1.84 -0.82
N THR A 107 12.92 -0.53 -0.84
CA THR A 107 12.31 0.23 0.25
C THR A 107 11.09 0.97 -0.30
N ILE A 108 9.96 0.86 0.39
CA ILE A 108 8.75 1.62 0.11
C ILE A 108 8.47 2.47 1.35
N SER A 109 8.20 3.75 1.16
CA SER A 109 7.76 4.64 2.22
C SER A 109 6.46 5.34 1.83
N ALA A 110 5.69 5.73 2.83
CA ALA A 110 4.47 6.49 2.65
C ALA A 110 4.25 7.49 3.78
N ILE A 111 3.77 8.70 3.45
CA ILE A 111 3.24 9.65 4.43
C ILE A 111 1.71 9.66 4.31
N GLY A 112 1.02 9.35 5.40
CA GLY A 112 -0.44 9.28 5.48
C GLY A 112 -1.08 8.25 4.55
N MET A 113 -0.28 7.37 3.96
CA MET A 113 -0.66 6.49 2.83
C MET A 113 -1.13 7.27 1.58
N GLU A 114 -0.71 8.52 1.40
CA GLU A 114 -1.02 9.31 0.20
C GLU A 114 0.21 9.62 -0.65
N ASN A 115 1.33 9.90 0.02
CA ASN A 115 2.60 10.25 -0.61
C ASN A 115 3.54 9.06 -0.56
N PHE A 116 3.51 8.22 -1.59
CA PHE A 116 4.36 7.04 -1.70
C PHE A 116 5.69 7.38 -2.37
N SER A 117 6.75 6.72 -1.92
CA SER A 117 8.05 6.70 -2.59
C SER A 117 8.59 5.28 -2.57
N VAL A 118 9.24 4.90 -3.66
CA VAL A 118 9.88 3.59 -3.80
C VAL A 118 11.33 3.85 -4.12
N HIS A 119 12.21 3.12 -3.45
CA HIS A 119 13.63 3.11 -3.74
C HIS A 119 14.06 1.69 -4.04
N VAL A 120 14.73 1.53 -5.18
CA VAL A 120 15.38 0.30 -5.62
C VAL A 120 16.88 0.54 -5.56
N LYS A 121 17.58 -0.32 -4.81
CA LYS A 121 19.03 -0.24 -4.68
C LYS A 121 19.68 -0.38 -6.08
N PRO A 122 20.64 0.49 -6.44
CA PRO A 122 21.25 0.44 -7.76
C PRO A 122 21.86 -0.92 -8.11
N GLY A 123 21.62 -1.37 -9.35
CA GLY A 123 22.07 -2.66 -9.87
C GLY A 123 21.15 -3.84 -9.55
N THR A 124 20.06 -3.61 -8.81
CA THR A 124 19.10 -4.67 -8.45
C THR A 124 18.48 -5.31 -9.68
N MET A 125 18.12 -4.53 -10.69
CA MET A 125 17.51 -5.04 -11.93
C MET A 125 18.43 -5.98 -12.72
N ARG A 126 19.74 -5.86 -12.52
CA ARG A 126 20.75 -6.72 -13.18
C ARG A 126 21.06 -7.98 -12.38
N ASP A 127 21.00 -7.86 -11.05
CA ASP A 127 21.40 -8.92 -10.13
C ASP A 127 20.24 -9.85 -9.73
N VAL A 128 19.00 -9.35 -9.79
CA VAL A 128 17.82 -10.02 -9.24
C VAL A 128 16.88 -10.39 -10.38
N PRO A 129 16.50 -11.67 -10.51
CA PRO A 129 15.47 -12.09 -11.47
C PRO A 129 14.11 -11.46 -11.15
N GLU A 130 13.28 -11.27 -12.19
CA GLU A 130 11.95 -10.66 -12.10
C GLU A 130 11.08 -11.26 -10.96
N GLU A 131 11.01 -12.58 -10.86
CA GLU A 131 10.21 -13.28 -9.84
C GLU A 131 10.67 -12.93 -8.41
N GLN A 132 11.98 -12.86 -8.19
CA GLN A 132 12.55 -12.51 -6.89
C GLN A 132 12.32 -11.04 -6.58
N PHE A 133 12.42 -10.17 -7.58
CA PHE A 133 12.09 -8.75 -7.43
C PHE A 133 10.61 -8.55 -7.09
N ALA A 134 9.71 -9.21 -7.80
CA ALA A 134 8.27 -9.15 -7.55
C ALA A 134 7.92 -9.62 -6.14
N ALA A 135 8.55 -10.70 -5.67
CA ALA A 135 8.42 -11.19 -4.30
C ALA A 135 8.95 -10.16 -3.28
N GLY A 136 10.13 -9.57 -3.52
CA GLY A 136 10.70 -8.53 -2.65
C GLY A 136 9.86 -7.26 -2.58
N ALA A 137 9.29 -6.82 -3.71
CA ALA A 137 8.39 -5.67 -3.78
C ALA A 137 7.09 -5.94 -3.00
N SER A 138 6.54 -7.14 -3.15
CA SER A 138 5.36 -7.60 -2.41
C SER A 138 5.62 -7.67 -0.90
N GLU A 139 6.79 -8.18 -0.49
CA GLU A 139 7.24 -8.21 0.91
C GLU A 139 7.38 -6.79 1.49
N ALA A 140 8.06 -5.90 0.78
CA ALA A 140 8.23 -4.51 1.20
C ALA A 140 6.87 -3.81 1.35
N ALA A 141 5.93 -4.03 0.43
CA ALA A 141 4.60 -3.45 0.50
C ALA A 141 3.77 -3.99 1.68
N ALA A 142 3.85 -5.30 1.96
CA ALA A 142 3.20 -5.88 3.13
C ALA A 142 3.75 -5.29 4.45
N LYS A 143 5.07 -5.14 4.56
CA LYS A 143 5.72 -4.53 5.74
C LYS A 143 5.34 -3.06 5.91
N LEU A 144 5.21 -2.30 4.82
CA LEU A 144 4.73 -0.92 4.85
C LEU A 144 3.33 -0.84 5.49
N ILE A 145 2.42 -1.72 5.07
CA ILE A 145 1.05 -1.75 5.61
C ILE A 145 1.07 -2.12 7.10
N GLN A 146 1.87 -3.11 7.49
CA GLN A 146 2.00 -3.53 8.89
C GLN A 146 2.54 -2.40 9.77
N ASP A 147 3.57 -1.69 9.30
CA ASP A 147 4.14 -0.55 10.00
C ASP A 147 3.11 0.58 10.17
N PHE A 148 2.40 0.94 9.09
CA PHE A 148 1.32 1.93 9.16
C PHE A 148 0.22 1.53 10.15
N GLN A 149 -0.21 0.26 10.14
CA GLN A 149 -1.23 -0.25 11.07
C GLN A 149 -0.75 -0.15 12.53
N SER A 150 0.49 -0.56 12.80
CA SER A 150 1.08 -0.47 14.13
C SER A 150 1.09 0.98 14.65
N GLN A 151 1.55 1.92 13.83
CA GLN A 151 1.61 3.33 14.20
C GLN A 151 0.23 3.96 14.38
N VAL A 152 -0.75 3.58 13.55
CA VAL A 152 -2.14 4.02 13.71
C VAL A 152 -2.77 3.46 14.97
N ASP A 153 -2.48 2.21 15.34
CA ASP A 153 -3.01 1.62 16.57
C ASP A 153 -2.38 2.26 17.82
N GLU A 154 -1.09 2.63 17.79
CA GLU A 154 -0.48 3.46 18.83
C GLU A 154 -1.08 4.87 18.91
N LEU A 155 -1.41 5.46 17.76
CA LEU A 155 -2.11 6.75 17.69
C LEU A 155 -3.50 6.65 18.31
N LYS A 156 -4.28 5.59 18.01
CA LYS A 156 -5.60 5.38 18.63
C LYS A 156 -5.52 5.28 20.15
N LYS A 157 -4.53 4.56 20.69
CA LYS A 157 -4.36 4.46 22.16
C LYS A 157 -4.18 5.84 22.78
N ARG A 158 -3.35 6.71 22.20
CA ARG A 158 -3.16 8.09 22.69
C ARG A 158 -4.44 8.93 22.67
N TYR A 159 -5.33 8.65 21.73
CA TYR A 159 -6.56 9.41 21.56
C TYR A 159 -7.76 8.80 22.27
N TYR A 160 -7.85 7.49 22.55
CA TYR A 160 -9.07 6.86 23.06
C TYR A 160 -8.87 6.01 24.33
N GLU A 161 -7.63 5.81 24.79
CA GLU A 161 -7.29 5.20 26.09
C GLU A 161 -6.70 6.25 27.04
#